data_AF-A0A954C3C7-F1
#
_entry.id   AF-A0A954C3C7-F1
#
_cell.length_a   1.000
_cell.length_b   1.000
_cell.length_c   1.000
_cell.angle_alpha   90.00
_cell.angle_beta   90.00
_cell.angle_gamma   90.00
#
_symmetry.space_group_name_H-M   'P 1'
#
loop_
_entity.id
_entity.type
_entity.pdbx_description
1 polymer ?
#
loop_
_entity_poly.entity_id
_entity_poly.type
_entity_poly.pdbx_seq_one_letter_code
_entity_poly.pdbx_strand_id
1 'polypeptide(L)'
;MTDEALESREDAGYGNSCAALLGVLLLLGGVGLALKPRFWDAVEADPAGPTPPSAPASPAGSPAETERAELSRRESPAEEARSPALLEHETPGVGLPFGSRLHLKNGRTIAGQVIRADAQQVVLKYAHGRLTLRRSDVLAIEELSEPERLQAQAQHERIEGRPDAAELLDQHARPSGPAPSYSGANAGPGEGGVVRELAPRFGPEREERGWPPGEVRWEVDADEALARAQRERKPVLAYVGSAGCPHCRRMAEGVWRDPEVVEASARQAVFLAINRRGVDSPNSAGAVRLGVRSYPQLFVLDPWGRPLELRSGDTHLTRVRVGRGKGSILGALRAAAARLPSRPAPLPELPGSLRGKVGEAGRDPSACRRAAAWGPVLERLSTPALIDLYRWETDAVTRVRVVSVLAGREGGPELGRVWAETLRDANDYVRWAGLDAIAQRRERGPSREVIALLERIAQPGATREQLQNPNNVMGDLIRTLERMPDPRAEEVLVWLVRRLELRNSNCAAAVRALSALWKAHPSAEIRRVLEEALDKTTDNAWAYEHFMTALLAGLSEVHGTDYTRLPREEAVRQARAARGGR
;
A
#
# COMPACT_ATOMS: atom_id res chain seq x y z
N MET A 1 -16.76 43.75 5.75
CA MET A 1 -16.97 42.52 4.96
C MET A 1 -15.73 42.30 4.11
N THR A 2 -15.35 41.04 3.98
CA THR A 2 -13.98 40.50 3.92
C THR A 2 -13.38 40.36 2.52
N ASP A 3 -12.04 40.26 2.50
CA ASP A 3 -11.09 40.06 1.38
C ASP A 3 -11.22 38.71 0.63
N GLU A 4 -12.41 38.14 0.50
CA GLU A 4 -12.58 36.73 0.06
C GLU A 4 -13.01 36.57 -1.41
N ALA A 5 -12.72 37.55 -2.28
CA ALA A 5 -13.24 37.55 -3.66
C ALA A 5 -12.18 37.65 -4.79
N LEU A 6 -10.88 37.56 -4.50
CA LEU A 6 -9.82 37.77 -5.49
C LEU A 6 -9.02 36.53 -5.91
N GLU A 7 -9.31 35.33 -5.40
CA GLU A 7 -8.53 34.12 -5.72
C GLU A 7 -9.16 33.15 -6.75
N SER A 8 -10.29 33.47 -7.40
CA SER A 8 -11.01 32.48 -8.24
C SER A 8 -10.87 32.62 -9.77
N ARG A 9 -9.84 33.30 -10.30
CA ARG A 9 -9.80 33.60 -11.75
C ARG A 9 -8.53 33.28 -12.56
N GLU A 10 -7.61 32.44 -12.08
CA GLU A 10 -6.35 32.16 -12.80
C GLU A 10 -6.10 30.73 -13.33
N ASP A 11 -7.11 29.87 -13.48
CA ASP A 11 -6.90 28.56 -14.13
C ASP A 11 -7.91 28.26 -15.25
N ALA A 12 -7.68 28.86 -16.42
CA ALA A 12 -8.26 28.42 -17.69
C ALA A 12 -7.23 28.56 -18.82
N GLY A 13 -6.38 27.54 -18.97
CA GLY A 13 -5.31 27.51 -19.97
C GLY A 13 -5.06 26.12 -20.54
N TYR A 14 -6.08 25.48 -21.12
CA TYR A 14 -5.91 24.32 -22.01
C TYR A 14 -6.96 24.35 -23.12
N GLY A 15 -6.66 25.09 -24.18
CA GLY A 15 -7.46 25.10 -25.40
C GLY A 15 -6.55 25.46 -26.56
N ASN A 16 -5.91 24.44 -27.17
CA ASN A 16 -5.43 24.50 -28.56
C ASN A 16 -4.93 23.15 -29.16
N SER A 17 -5.06 22.02 -28.46
CA SER A 17 -4.60 20.71 -29.01
C SER A 17 -5.71 19.76 -29.47
N CYS A 18 -7.00 20.09 -29.28
CA CYS A 18 -8.10 19.18 -29.63
C CYS A 18 -8.69 19.40 -31.04
N ALA A 19 -8.43 20.53 -31.70
CA ALA A 19 -9.00 20.81 -33.02
C ALA A 19 -8.30 20.05 -34.17
N ALA A 20 -7.03 19.68 -34.00
CA ALA A 20 -6.26 18.98 -35.04
C ALA A 20 -6.55 17.47 -35.10
N LEU A 21 -7.03 16.85 -34.01
CA LEU A 21 -7.29 15.40 -33.98
C LEU A 21 -8.68 15.01 -34.51
N LEU A 22 -9.67 15.91 -34.45
CA LEU A 22 -11.02 15.63 -34.96
C LEU A 22 -11.10 15.66 -36.49
N GLY A 23 -10.22 16.41 -37.16
CA GLY A 23 -10.18 16.48 -38.63
C GLY A 23 -9.63 15.21 -39.30
N VAL A 24 -8.76 14.47 -38.60
CA VAL A 24 -8.14 13.23 -39.14
C VAL A 24 -9.02 12.01 -38.95
N LEU A 25 -9.86 11.98 -37.90
CA LEU A 25 -10.77 10.87 -37.64
C LEU A 25 -12.03 10.86 -38.52
N LEU A 26 -12.41 12.01 -39.10
CA LEU A 26 -13.54 12.10 -40.03
C LEU A 26 -13.18 11.71 -41.48
N LEU A 27 -11.90 11.55 -41.81
CA LEU A 27 -11.43 11.15 -43.16
C LEU A 27 -11.12 9.66 -43.32
N LEU A 28 -11.17 8.86 -42.24
CA LEU A 28 -10.78 7.43 -42.27
C LEU A 28 -11.90 6.44 -41.87
N GLY A 29 -13.13 6.91 -41.64
CA GLY A 29 -14.27 6.06 -41.24
C GLY A 29 -15.09 5.49 -42.39
N GLY A 30 -14.44 4.87 -43.38
CA GLY A 30 -15.07 4.43 -44.63
C GLY A 30 -14.73 3.02 -45.08
N VAL A 31 -14.59 2.04 -44.18
CA VAL A 31 -14.61 0.60 -44.55
C VAL A 31 -15.22 -0.21 -43.42
N GLY A 32 -16.39 -0.81 -43.69
CA GLY A 32 -17.06 -1.72 -42.77
C GLY A 32 -16.41 -3.10 -42.75
N LEU A 33 -16.17 -3.62 -41.55
CA LEU A 33 -15.93 -5.03 -41.31
C LEU A 33 -16.69 -5.44 -40.04
N ALA A 34 -17.63 -6.36 -40.24
CA ALA A 34 -18.51 -6.88 -39.22
C ALA A 34 -17.74 -7.74 -38.21
N LEU A 35 -17.72 -7.30 -36.95
CA LEU A 35 -17.41 -8.15 -35.79
C LEU A 35 -18.62 -8.16 -34.87
N LYS A 36 -19.17 -9.36 -34.64
CA LYS A 36 -20.29 -9.62 -33.73
C LYS A 36 -19.88 -9.37 -32.28
N PRO A 37 -20.70 -8.71 -31.45
CA PRO A 37 -20.67 -8.88 -30.01
C PRO A 37 -21.85 -9.76 -29.57
N ARG A 38 -21.56 -10.91 -28.96
CA ARG A 38 -22.52 -11.65 -28.12
C ARG A 38 -21.79 -12.05 -26.85
N PHE A 39 -21.90 -11.23 -25.81
CA PHE A 39 -21.62 -11.69 -24.44
C PHE A 39 -22.28 -10.84 -23.33
N TRP A 40 -22.89 -9.68 -23.62
CA TRP A 40 -23.28 -8.74 -22.56
C TRP A 40 -24.79 -8.55 -22.28
N ASP A 41 -25.72 -9.10 -23.07
CA ASP A 41 -27.15 -8.73 -22.94
C ASP A 41 -28.00 -9.66 -22.04
N ALA A 42 -27.47 -10.16 -20.91
CA ALA A 42 -28.28 -11.02 -20.04
C ALA A 42 -28.02 -10.86 -18.55
N VAL A 43 -27.91 -9.63 -18.03
CA VAL A 43 -28.17 -9.33 -16.61
C VAL A 43 -28.66 -7.89 -16.48
N GLU A 44 -29.97 -7.67 -16.65
CA GLU A 44 -30.77 -6.64 -15.97
C GLU A 44 -32.17 -6.58 -16.60
N ALA A 45 -33.11 -7.33 -16.02
CA ALA A 45 -34.52 -7.10 -16.20
C ALA A 45 -35.13 -7.05 -14.80
N ASP A 46 -35.40 -5.84 -14.32
CA ASP A 46 -36.23 -5.56 -13.13
C ASP A 46 -37.54 -4.92 -13.64
N PRO A 47 -38.72 -5.27 -13.11
CA PRO A 47 -39.97 -4.83 -13.68
C PRO A 47 -40.37 -3.43 -13.19
N ALA A 48 -41.04 -2.72 -14.09
CA ALA A 48 -41.52 -1.35 -13.99
C ALA A 48 -42.36 -1.03 -12.75
N GLY A 49 -42.16 0.18 -12.22
CA GLY A 49 -43.06 0.90 -11.32
C GLY A 49 -43.07 2.41 -11.66
N PRO A 50 -44.18 3.14 -11.42
CA PRO A 50 -44.57 4.29 -12.23
C PRO A 50 -43.96 5.63 -11.80
N THR A 51 -43.67 6.46 -12.80
CA THR A 51 -43.14 7.84 -12.70
C THR A 51 -44.22 8.83 -12.21
N PRO A 52 -43.90 9.76 -11.28
CA PRO A 52 -44.78 10.89 -10.96
C PRO A 52 -44.58 12.08 -11.93
N PRO A 53 -45.58 12.98 -12.05
CA PRO A 53 -45.60 14.03 -13.06
C PRO A 53 -44.77 15.26 -12.68
N SER A 54 -44.14 15.85 -13.69
CA SER A 54 -43.35 17.08 -13.64
C SER A 54 -44.21 18.33 -13.40
N ALA A 55 -43.75 19.23 -12.53
CA ALA A 55 -44.30 20.56 -12.30
C ALA A 55 -43.51 21.64 -13.08
N PRO A 56 -44.12 22.81 -13.37
CA PRO A 56 -43.69 23.70 -14.44
C PRO A 56 -42.66 24.74 -14.02
N ALA A 57 -41.87 25.18 -15.01
CA ALA A 57 -40.97 26.31 -14.92
C ALA A 57 -41.72 27.64 -14.81
N SER A 58 -41.12 28.59 -14.09
CA SER A 58 -41.51 30.00 -14.10
C SER A 58 -40.29 30.90 -14.35
N PRO A 59 -40.49 32.10 -14.92
CA PRO A 59 -39.44 32.86 -15.60
C PRO A 59 -38.88 34.03 -14.77
N ALA A 60 -37.64 34.39 -15.05
CA ALA A 60 -37.06 35.71 -14.79
C ALA A 60 -36.28 36.06 -16.07
N GLY A 61 -36.34 37.25 -16.68
CA GLY A 61 -36.43 38.59 -16.13
C GLY A 61 -35.21 39.36 -16.66
N SER A 62 -35.39 40.14 -17.73
CA SER A 62 -34.43 41.08 -18.35
C SER A 62 -34.28 42.37 -17.49
N PRO A 63 -33.54 43.46 -17.84
CA PRO A 63 -32.57 43.75 -18.92
C PRO A 63 -31.32 44.60 -18.48
N ALA A 64 -30.55 45.09 -19.48
CA ALA A 64 -29.63 46.24 -19.48
C ALA A 64 -28.20 45.99 -18.94
N GLU A 65 -27.11 46.53 -19.48
CA GLU A 65 -26.95 47.76 -20.25
C GLU A 65 -25.63 47.77 -21.04
N THR A 66 -25.66 48.54 -22.11
CA THR A 66 -24.67 48.75 -23.17
C THR A 66 -23.53 49.66 -22.70
N GLU A 67 -22.48 49.75 -23.53
CA GLU A 67 -21.63 50.95 -23.71
C GLU A 67 -20.31 51.02 -22.91
N ARG A 68 -19.21 50.62 -23.56
CA ARG A 68 -17.99 51.45 -23.76
C ARG A 68 -16.92 50.68 -24.53
N ALA A 69 -16.99 50.82 -25.84
CA ALA A 69 -15.84 50.69 -26.71
C ALA A 69 -15.33 52.12 -27.05
N GLU A 70 -14.03 52.21 -27.29
CA GLU A 70 -13.31 53.32 -27.91
C GLU A 70 -13.06 54.59 -27.08
N LEU A 71 -11.81 54.73 -26.62
CA LEU A 71 -11.01 55.94 -26.89
C LEU A 71 -9.52 55.73 -26.55
N SER A 72 -8.70 55.80 -27.61
CA SER A 72 -7.39 56.47 -27.68
C SER A 72 -6.22 55.86 -26.87
N ARG A 73 -5.29 55.09 -27.46
CA ARG A 73 -4.14 55.52 -28.29
C ARG A 73 -3.46 56.81 -27.82
N ARG A 74 -2.34 56.70 -27.10
CA ARG A 74 -1.19 57.62 -27.17
C ARG A 74 0.12 56.87 -26.93
N GLU A 75 1.13 57.34 -27.63
CA GLU A 75 2.39 56.67 -28.00
C GLU A 75 3.56 56.94 -27.03
N SER A 76 4.57 56.05 -27.13
CA SER A 76 6.03 56.27 -26.95
C SER A 76 6.65 56.33 -25.53
N PRO A 77 7.97 56.09 -25.37
CA PRO A 77 8.86 55.15 -26.11
C PRO A 77 9.89 54.38 -25.23
N ALA A 78 10.50 53.37 -25.86
CA ALA A 78 11.84 52.79 -25.71
C ALA A 78 12.69 53.01 -24.44
N GLU A 79 13.15 51.91 -23.85
CA GLU A 79 14.50 51.82 -23.25
C GLU A 79 15.10 50.41 -23.46
N GLU A 80 16.10 50.35 -24.33
CA GLU A 80 16.95 49.19 -24.63
C GLU A 80 17.96 48.98 -23.49
N ALA A 81 17.80 47.88 -22.73
CA ALA A 81 18.84 47.38 -21.83
C ALA A 81 19.39 46.04 -22.33
N ARG A 82 20.64 46.10 -22.78
CA ARG A 82 21.44 44.99 -23.30
C ARG A 82 21.61 43.88 -22.25
N SER A 83 21.24 42.65 -22.61
CA SER A 83 21.62 41.43 -21.87
C SER A 83 23.08 41.05 -22.18
N PRO A 84 23.91 40.71 -21.18
CA PRO A 84 25.22 40.14 -21.45
C PRO A 84 25.09 38.66 -21.79
N ALA A 85 25.74 38.27 -22.87
CA ALA A 85 25.89 36.89 -23.31
C ALA A 85 26.59 36.05 -22.23
N LEU A 86 25.93 34.97 -21.80
CA LEU A 86 26.54 33.89 -21.03
C LEU A 86 27.24 32.96 -22.01
N LEU A 87 28.57 32.94 -21.93
CA LEU A 87 29.46 31.97 -22.57
C LEU A 87 29.21 30.58 -21.98
N GLU A 88 28.72 29.66 -22.79
CA GLU A 88 28.76 28.22 -22.51
C GLU A 88 30.19 27.72 -22.76
N HIS A 89 30.96 27.56 -21.69
CA HIS A 89 32.15 26.70 -21.69
C HIS A 89 31.79 25.38 -20.99
N GLU A 90 31.36 24.38 -21.77
CA GLU A 90 31.44 23.00 -21.32
C GLU A 90 32.91 22.60 -21.22
N THR A 91 33.42 22.50 -20.00
CA THR A 91 34.70 21.82 -19.74
C THR A 91 34.37 20.37 -19.40
N PRO A 92 34.83 19.37 -20.16
CA PRO A 92 34.60 17.96 -19.84
C PRO A 92 35.55 17.55 -18.70
N GLY A 93 35.24 18.01 -17.49
CA GLY A 93 35.81 17.47 -16.25
C GLY A 93 34.91 16.33 -15.76
N VAL A 94 35.51 15.17 -15.46
CA VAL A 94 34.86 14.04 -14.80
C VAL A 94 34.50 14.46 -13.36
N GLY A 95 33.42 15.23 -13.22
CA GLY A 95 32.91 15.70 -11.93
C GLY A 95 32.10 14.60 -11.24
N LEU A 96 32.36 14.41 -9.94
CA LEU A 96 31.67 13.44 -9.10
C LEU A 96 30.14 13.67 -9.11
N PRO A 97 29.30 12.61 -9.14
CA PRO A 97 27.85 12.71 -9.31
C PRO A 97 27.07 13.27 -8.10
N PHE A 98 27.75 13.65 -7.01
CA PHE A 98 27.13 14.15 -5.78
C PHE A 98 27.81 15.45 -5.35
N GLY A 99 27.19 16.59 -5.66
CA GLY A 99 27.70 17.91 -5.28
C GLY A 99 26.79 18.69 -4.32
N SER A 100 25.51 18.31 -4.25
CA SER A 100 24.47 19.13 -3.64
C SER A 100 23.40 18.30 -2.95
N ARG A 101 22.69 18.95 -2.02
CA ARG A 101 21.55 18.45 -1.26
C ARG A 101 20.38 19.42 -1.46
N LEU A 102 19.31 18.96 -2.10
CA LEU A 102 18.10 19.75 -2.30
C LEU A 102 17.14 19.50 -1.14
N HIS A 103 16.74 20.57 -0.47
CA HIS A 103 15.68 20.57 0.52
C HIS A 103 14.39 20.99 -0.16
N LEU A 104 13.33 20.18 -0.06
CA LEU A 104 12.03 20.43 -0.69
C LEU A 104 11.03 20.98 0.31
N LYS A 105 10.03 21.75 -0.15
CA LYS A 105 8.99 22.33 0.72
C LYS A 105 8.14 21.29 1.46
N ASN A 106 8.05 20.07 0.94
CA ASN A 106 7.36 18.96 1.60
C ASN A 106 8.21 18.27 2.70
N GLY A 107 9.37 18.83 3.05
CA GLY A 107 10.28 18.32 4.06
C GLY A 107 11.17 17.15 3.61
N ARG A 108 11.15 16.78 2.33
CA ARG A 108 12.07 15.77 1.78
C ARG A 108 13.40 16.40 1.39
N THR A 109 14.45 15.61 1.45
CA THR A 109 15.80 15.99 1.02
C THR A 109 16.31 15.01 -0.02
N ILE A 110 16.92 15.51 -1.10
CA ILE A 110 17.46 14.69 -2.19
C ILE A 110 18.92 15.08 -2.43
N ALA A 111 19.84 14.10 -2.33
CA ALA A 111 21.26 14.30 -2.66
C ALA A 111 21.50 14.00 -4.15
N GLY A 112 22.30 14.84 -4.81
CA GLY A 112 22.68 14.69 -6.22
C GLY A 112 23.56 15.84 -6.70
N GLN A 113 23.83 15.91 -8.00
CA GLN A 113 24.52 17.03 -8.64
C GLN A 113 23.48 17.94 -9.31
N VAL A 114 23.39 19.20 -8.87
CA VAL A 114 22.57 20.19 -9.57
C VAL A 114 23.23 20.47 -10.92
N ILE A 115 22.57 20.03 -12.00
CA ILE A 115 23.02 20.29 -13.37
C ILE A 115 22.62 21.71 -13.79
N ARG A 116 21.42 22.14 -13.38
CA ARG A 116 20.85 23.43 -13.73
C ARG A 116 19.95 23.92 -12.61
N ALA A 117 20.07 25.20 -12.24
CA ALA A 117 19.14 25.86 -11.33
C ALA A 117 18.86 27.27 -11.86
N ASP A 118 17.64 27.49 -12.34
CA ASP A 118 17.17 28.78 -12.82
C ASP A 118 15.90 29.22 -12.07
N ALA A 119 15.30 30.33 -12.51
CA ALA A 119 14.11 30.90 -11.88
C ALA A 119 12.88 29.97 -11.95
N GLN A 120 12.83 29.05 -12.92
CA GLN A 120 11.67 28.17 -13.13
C GLN A 120 11.91 26.75 -12.64
N GLN A 121 13.13 26.22 -12.77
CA GLN A 121 13.41 24.81 -12.51
C GLN A 121 14.78 24.55 -11.90
N VAL A 122 14.87 23.42 -11.19
CA VAL A 122 16.11 22.81 -10.72
C VAL A 122 16.21 21.40 -11.29
N VAL A 123 17.26 21.14 -12.07
CA VAL A 123 17.56 19.82 -12.65
C VAL A 123 18.66 19.18 -11.83
N LEU A 124 18.34 18.07 -11.18
CA LEU A 124 19.22 17.27 -10.34
C LEU A 124 19.58 15.96 -11.04
N LYS A 125 20.87 15.67 -11.22
CA LYS A 125 21.35 14.31 -11.48
C LYS A 125 21.51 13.59 -10.15
N TYR A 126 20.88 12.44 -9.97
CA TYR A 126 20.99 11.64 -8.75
C TYR A 126 21.22 10.17 -9.12
N ALA A 127 21.38 9.31 -8.11
CA ALA A 127 21.74 7.89 -8.29
C ALA A 127 20.82 7.09 -9.23
N HIS A 128 19.57 7.53 -9.47
CA HIS A 128 18.61 6.81 -10.32
C HIS A 128 18.17 7.61 -11.56
N GLY A 129 18.92 8.65 -11.95
CA GLY A 129 18.68 9.38 -13.20
C GLY A 129 18.66 10.89 -13.03
N ARG A 130 17.84 11.56 -13.85
CA ARG A 130 17.63 13.02 -13.79
C ARG A 130 16.25 13.32 -13.21
N LEU A 131 16.19 14.32 -12.33
CA LEU A 131 14.97 14.80 -11.71
C LEU A 131 14.86 16.31 -11.99
N THR A 132 13.80 16.72 -12.68
CA THR A 132 13.47 18.13 -12.89
C THR A 132 12.40 18.54 -11.90
N LEU A 133 12.69 19.53 -11.06
CA LEU A 133 11.78 20.08 -10.06
C LEU A 133 11.45 21.52 -10.43
N ARG A 134 10.23 21.98 -10.14
CA ARG A 134 9.94 23.42 -10.21
C ARG A 134 10.74 24.13 -9.12
N ARG A 135 11.27 25.32 -9.43
CA ARG A 135 12.02 26.13 -8.46
C ARG A 135 11.17 26.44 -7.22
N SER A 136 9.85 26.60 -7.40
CA SER A 136 8.86 26.79 -6.33
C SER A 136 8.79 25.65 -5.32
N ASP A 137 9.22 24.44 -5.67
CA ASP A 137 9.14 23.25 -4.82
C ASP A 137 10.43 23.02 -4.01
N VAL A 138 11.51 23.70 -4.42
CA VAL A 138 12.83 23.62 -3.79
C VAL A 138 12.95 24.73 -2.74
N LEU A 139 13.03 24.32 -1.47
CA LEU A 139 13.21 25.22 -0.34
C LEU A 139 14.63 25.77 -0.28
N ALA A 140 15.64 24.91 -0.44
CA ALA A 140 17.05 25.29 -0.42
C ALA A 140 17.91 24.31 -1.23
N ILE A 141 19.05 24.80 -1.72
CA ILE A 141 20.10 23.98 -2.32
C ILE A 141 21.33 24.18 -1.44
N GLU A 142 21.84 23.11 -0.86
CA GLU A 142 23.02 23.10 0.00
C GLU A 142 24.14 22.36 -0.74
N GLU A 143 25.33 22.95 -0.84
CA GLU A 143 26.50 22.22 -1.34
C GLU A 143 27.01 21.26 -0.26
N LEU A 144 27.26 20.01 -0.65
CA LEU A 144 27.79 19.02 0.28
C LEU A 144 29.27 19.31 0.53
N SER A 145 29.69 19.19 1.79
CA SER A 145 31.11 19.20 2.14
C SER A 145 31.84 18.04 1.46
N GLU A 146 33.15 18.16 1.24
CA GLU A 146 33.95 17.09 0.62
C GLU A 146 33.77 15.71 1.27
N PRO A 147 33.77 15.57 2.60
CA PRO A 147 33.49 14.28 3.24
C PRO A 147 32.08 13.75 2.93
N GLU A 148 31.06 14.62 2.90
CA GLU A 148 29.69 14.21 2.56
C GLU A 148 29.54 13.82 1.09
N ARG A 149 30.26 14.49 0.18
CA ARG A 149 30.32 14.12 -1.24
C ARG A 149 30.90 12.72 -1.43
N LEU A 150 32.03 12.46 -0.76
CA LEU A 150 32.70 11.15 -0.79
C LEU A 150 31.83 10.05 -0.18
N GLN A 151 31.14 10.34 0.94
CA GLN A 151 30.21 9.39 1.55
C GLN A 151 29.01 9.09 0.65
N ALA A 152 28.41 10.11 0.03
CA ALA A 152 27.30 9.94 -0.90
C ALA A 152 27.71 9.14 -2.15
N GLN A 153 28.92 9.37 -2.65
CA GLN A 153 29.50 8.59 -3.74
C GLN A 153 29.71 7.13 -3.37
N ALA A 154 30.33 6.85 -2.23
CA ALA A 154 30.60 5.48 -1.81
C ALA A 154 29.30 4.71 -1.53
N GLN A 155 28.25 5.38 -1.02
CA GLN A 155 26.92 4.78 -0.92
C GLN A 155 26.32 4.44 -2.29
N HIS A 156 26.52 5.30 -3.30
CA HIS A 156 26.04 5.05 -4.65
C HIS A 156 26.79 3.89 -5.33
N GLU A 157 28.12 3.88 -5.26
CA GLU A 157 28.94 2.79 -5.81
C GLU A 157 28.59 1.44 -5.16
N ARG A 158 28.25 1.44 -3.86
CA ARG A 158 27.72 0.26 -3.17
C ARG A 158 26.36 -0.19 -3.71
N ILE A 159 25.46 0.75 -4.04
CA ILE A 159 24.18 0.44 -4.68
C ILE A 159 24.40 -0.13 -6.09
N GLU A 160 25.41 0.34 -6.81
CA GLU A 160 25.81 -0.18 -8.12
C GLU A 160 26.61 -1.50 -8.05
N GLY A 161 26.92 -2.00 -6.85
CA GLY A 161 27.60 -3.28 -6.67
C GLY A 161 29.10 -3.24 -6.99
N ARG A 162 29.74 -2.07 -6.91
CA ARG A 162 31.20 -1.98 -7.06
C ARG A 162 31.90 -2.46 -5.79
N PRO A 163 32.86 -3.40 -5.89
CA PRO A 163 33.50 -4.04 -4.74
C PRO A 163 34.29 -3.07 -3.84
N ASP A 164 34.83 -2.00 -4.43
CA ASP A 164 35.77 -1.08 -3.78
C ASP A 164 35.06 -0.02 -2.90
N ALA A 165 33.73 0.06 -3.00
CA ALA A 165 32.91 1.06 -2.29
C ALA A 165 32.92 0.91 -0.76
N ALA A 166 33.16 -0.31 -0.26
CA ALA A 166 33.30 -0.56 1.17
C ALA A 166 34.59 0.05 1.73
N GLU A 167 35.67 0.03 0.95
CA GLU A 167 36.97 0.57 1.34
C GLU A 167 36.94 2.11 1.35
N LEU A 168 36.29 2.73 0.36
CA LEU A 168 36.03 4.18 0.34
C LEU A 168 35.19 4.66 1.54
N LEU A 169 34.21 3.87 1.99
CA LEU A 169 33.43 4.20 3.19
C LEU A 169 34.27 4.11 4.46
N ASP A 170 35.20 3.15 4.54
CA ASP A 170 36.04 2.93 5.71
C ASP A 170 37.14 4.01 5.84
N GLN A 171 37.72 4.42 4.70
CA GLN A 171 38.71 5.51 4.64
C GLN A 171 38.13 6.88 5.02
N HIS A 172 36.83 7.09 4.84
CA HIS A 172 36.15 8.37 5.10
C HIS A 172 35.16 8.34 6.26
N ALA A 173 35.03 7.20 6.96
CA ALA A 173 34.31 7.14 8.21
C ALA A 173 35.06 8.00 9.25
N ARG A 174 34.35 8.94 9.89
CA ARG A 174 34.91 9.69 11.02
C ARG A 174 35.49 8.70 12.03
N PRO A 175 36.69 8.95 12.61
CA PRO A 175 37.20 8.11 13.68
C PRO A 175 36.23 8.16 14.85
N SER A 176 35.43 7.10 15.02
CA SER A 176 34.72 6.82 16.25
C SER A 176 35.78 6.65 17.33
N GLY A 177 35.65 7.37 18.45
CA GLY A 177 36.47 7.12 19.64
C GLY A 177 36.42 5.63 20.05
N PRO A 178 37.42 5.16 20.82
CA PRO A 178 37.61 3.73 21.06
C PRO A 178 36.39 3.09 21.72
N ALA A 179 35.88 2.02 21.10
CA ALA A 179 34.86 1.17 21.67
C ALA A 179 35.41 0.44 22.92
N PRO A 180 34.63 0.26 24.00
CA PRO A 180 35.05 -0.50 25.15
C PRO A 180 35.18 -1.99 24.80
N SER A 181 36.34 -2.57 25.10
CA SER A 181 36.61 -3.99 24.95
C SER A 181 35.80 -4.81 25.97
N TYR A 182 34.93 -5.70 25.50
CA TYR A 182 34.31 -6.72 26.34
C TYR A 182 34.92 -8.09 26.00
N SER A 183 35.83 -8.55 26.86
CA SER A 183 36.34 -9.91 26.86
C SER A 183 35.41 -10.80 27.68
N GLY A 184 34.74 -11.75 27.03
CA GLY A 184 33.91 -12.75 27.68
C GLY A 184 34.01 -14.06 26.92
N ALA A 185 35.00 -14.87 27.30
CA ALA A 185 35.18 -16.23 26.84
C ALA A 185 34.03 -17.13 27.33
N ASN A 186 33.53 -17.99 26.44
CA ASN A 186 33.12 -19.37 26.79
C ASN A 186 32.94 -20.17 25.50
N ALA A 187 33.89 -21.09 25.28
CA ALA A 187 33.81 -22.15 24.28
C ALA A 187 33.60 -23.47 25.02
N GLY A 188 32.67 -24.28 24.53
CA GLY A 188 32.49 -25.69 24.87
C GLY A 188 31.93 -26.41 23.63
N PRO A 189 32.50 -27.58 23.23
CA PRO A 189 32.25 -28.18 21.92
C PRO A 189 31.09 -29.19 21.95
N GLY A 190 30.40 -29.33 20.82
CA GLY A 190 29.39 -30.36 20.61
C GLY A 190 29.10 -30.53 19.12
N GLU A 191 29.77 -31.53 18.52
CA GLU A 191 29.59 -31.99 17.14
C GLU A 191 28.25 -32.71 16.93
N GLY A 192 27.75 -32.71 15.69
CA GLY A 192 26.89 -33.80 15.18
C GLY A 192 25.61 -33.42 14.44
N GLY A 193 25.72 -33.18 13.12
CA GLY A 193 24.89 -33.87 12.14
C GLY A 193 23.48 -33.34 11.76
N VAL A 194 23.33 -33.20 10.44
CA VAL A 194 22.12 -33.28 9.60
C VAL A 194 21.40 -31.96 9.22
N VAL A 195 21.48 -31.73 7.91
CA VAL A 195 20.89 -30.67 7.10
C VAL A 195 19.37 -30.57 7.32
N ARG A 196 18.90 -29.40 7.81
CA ARG A 196 17.49 -29.01 7.74
C ARG A 196 17.36 -27.50 7.51
N GLU A 197 17.05 -27.19 6.26
CA GLU A 197 16.18 -26.11 5.78
C GLU A 197 16.49 -24.67 6.21
N LEU A 198 16.97 -23.90 5.22
CA LEU A 198 17.22 -22.46 5.24
C LEU A 198 15.92 -21.66 5.39
N ALA A 199 15.43 -21.54 6.62
CA ALA A 199 14.65 -20.36 7.03
C ALA A 199 15.59 -19.44 7.82
N PRO A 200 15.60 -18.11 7.58
CA PRO A 200 16.38 -17.20 8.41
C PRO A 200 15.88 -17.27 9.86
N ARG A 201 16.67 -17.89 10.74
CA ARG A 201 16.42 -17.94 12.19
C ARG A 201 16.66 -16.55 12.79
N PHE A 202 15.71 -15.64 12.63
CA PHE A 202 15.56 -14.54 13.56
C PHE A 202 14.94 -15.12 14.84
N GLY A 203 15.77 -15.46 15.83
CA GLY A 203 15.27 -15.97 17.12
C GLY A 203 14.36 -14.94 17.80
N PRO A 204 13.26 -15.36 18.46
CA PRO A 204 12.26 -14.47 19.06
C PRO A 204 12.80 -13.55 20.17
N GLU A 205 13.96 -13.88 20.75
CA GLU A 205 14.57 -13.13 21.87
C GLU A 205 15.33 -11.87 21.45
N ARG A 206 15.86 -11.79 20.21
CA ARG A 206 16.53 -10.55 19.74
C ARG A 206 15.53 -9.45 19.39
N GLU A 207 14.27 -9.81 19.14
CA GLU A 207 13.24 -8.88 18.69
C GLU A 207 12.54 -8.12 19.83
N GLU A 208 12.72 -8.49 21.10
CA GLU A 208 11.99 -7.83 22.21
C GLU A 208 12.75 -6.72 22.93
N ARG A 209 14.09 -6.69 22.87
CA ARG A 209 14.85 -5.65 23.59
C ARG A 209 14.58 -4.29 22.97
N GLY A 210 13.85 -3.45 23.69
CA GLY A 210 13.55 -2.07 23.31
C GLY A 210 12.22 -1.85 22.59
N TRP A 211 11.27 -2.79 22.68
CA TRP A 211 9.87 -2.56 22.31
C TRP A 211 8.99 -2.43 23.57
N PRO A 212 8.07 -1.44 23.65
CA PRO A 212 7.87 -0.36 22.68
C PRO A 212 8.99 0.71 22.73
N PRO A 213 9.22 1.44 21.64
CA PRO A 213 10.38 2.32 21.52
C PRO A 213 10.25 3.69 22.21
N GLY A 214 11.38 4.21 22.70
CA GLY A 214 11.52 5.62 23.11
C GLY A 214 11.17 5.90 24.58
N GLU A 215 11.03 7.18 24.92
CA GLU A 215 10.72 7.68 26.28
C GLU A 215 9.22 7.94 26.49
N VAL A 216 8.42 7.71 25.45
CA VAL A 216 6.96 7.79 25.49
C VAL A 216 6.40 6.76 26.48
N ARG A 217 5.38 7.17 27.25
CA ARG A 217 4.63 6.25 28.12
C ARG A 217 3.66 5.42 27.29
N TRP A 218 4.07 4.21 26.94
CA TRP A 218 3.26 3.25 26.19
C TRP A 218 2.40 2.39 27.12
N GLU A 219 1.13 2.28 26.77
CA GLU A 219 0.32 1.12 27.14
C GLU A 219 0.55 0.03 26.08
N VAL A 220 0.64 -1.23 26.50
CA VAL A 220 0.77 -2.39 25.60
C VAL A 220 -0.47 -3.27 25.61
N ASP A 221 -1.33 -3.10 26.62
CA ASP A 221 -2.64 -3.73 26.71
C ASP A 221 -3.71 -2.76 26.19
N ALA A 222 -4.50 -3.22 25.22
CA ALA A 222 -5.51 -2.39 24.58
C ALA A 222 -6.69 -2.07 25.51
N ASP A 223 -7.08 -2.98 26.39
CA ASP A 223 -8.20 -2.77 27.32
C ASP A 223 -7.80 -1.79 28.44
N GLU A 224 -6.56 -1.87 28.93
CA GLU A 224 -6.00 -0.90 29.88
C GLU A 224 -5.89 0.49 29.24
N ALA A 225 -5.39 0.57 28.02
CA ALA A 225 -5.28 1.82 27.27
C ALA A 225 -6.63 2.50 27.07
N LEU A 226 -7.65 1.72 26.65
CA LEU A 226 -9.01 2.23 26.44
C LEU A 226 -9.68 2.61 27.77
N ALA A 227 -9.53 1.81 28.82
CA ALA A 227 -10.07 2.14 30.13
C ALA A 227 -9.44 3.44 30.68
N ARG A 228 -8.13 3.63 30.49
CA ARG A 228 -7.43 4.87 30.85
C ARG A 228 -7.92 6.04 30.02
N ALA A 229 -8.05 5.88 28.71
CA ALA A 229 -8.56 6.90 27.79
C ALA A 229 -9.97 7.36 28.17
N GLN A 230 -10.84 6.45 28.61
CA GLN A 230 -12.18 6.77 29.10
C GLN A 230 -12.14 7.56 30.40
N ARG A 231 -11.35 7.12 31.38
CA ARG A 231 -11.19 7.83 32.67
C ARG A 231 -10.62 9.23 32.49
N GLU A 232 -9.61 9.37 31.63
CA GLU A 232 -8.92 10.64 31.38
C GLU A 232 -9.62 11.50 30.31
N ARG A 233 -10.64 10.97 29.63
CA ARG A 233 -11.33 11.60 28.48
C ARG A 233 -10.34 12.06 27.39
N LYS A 234 -9.38 11.20 27.07
CA LYS A 234 -8.32 11.44 26.08
C LYS A 234 -8.49 10.53 24.86
N PRO A 235 -8.00 10.93 23.67
CA PRO A 235 -7.93 10.02 22.54
C PRO A 235 -6.83 8.97 22.79
N VAL A 236 -6.87 7.88 22.03
CA VAL A 236 -5.79 6.89 21.98
C VAL A 236 -5.00 7.08 20.69
N LEU A 237 -3.68 7.25 20.78
CA LEU A 237 -2.78 7.11 19.64
C LEU A 237 -2.29 5.66 19.58
N ALA A 238 -2.84 4.86 18.67
CA ALA A 238 -2.41 3.50 18.43
C ALA A 238 -1.25 3.48 17.42
N TYR A 239 -0.08 3.05 17.89
CA TYR A 239 1.11 2.79 17.08
C TYR A 239 1.23 1.30 16.82
N VAL A 240 1.15 0.92 15.55
CA VAL A 240 1.31 -0.47 15.14
C VAL A 240 2.65 -0.63 14.43
N GLY A 241 3.48 -1.55 14.93
CA GLY A 241 4.83 -1.78 14.42
C GLY A 241 5.37 -3.16 14.76
N SER A 242 6.66 -3.35 14.47
CA SER A 242 7.47 -4.49 14.88
C SER A 242 8.89 -4.00 15.12
N ALA A 243 9.59 -4.62 16.07
CA ALA A 243 10.98 -4.30 16.38
C ALA A 243 11.96 -4.63 15.23
N GLY A 244 11.63 -5.61 14.39
CA GLY A 244 12.39 -5.95 13.18
C GLY A 244 12.22 -4.95 12.03
N CYS A 245 11.27 -4.01 12.11
CA CYS A 245 10.98 -3.09 11.01
C CYS A 245 11.96 -1.89 10.96
N PRO A 246 12.74 -1.69 9.88
CA PRO A 246 13.67 -0.57 9.76
C PRO A 246 13.00 0.82 9.82
N HIS A 247 11.76 0.92 9.33
CA HIS A 247 10.99 2.16 9.42
C HIS A 247 10.48 2.43 10.84
N CYS A 248 10.16 1.38 11.62
CA CYS A 248 9.81 1.52 13.03
C CYS A 248 11.01 2.00 13.84
N ARG A 249 12.21 1.46 13.59
CA ARG A 249 13.44 1.89 14.25
C ARG A 249 13.77 3.36 14.01
N ARG A 250 13.65 3.83 12.76
CA ARG A 250 13.83 5.27 12.46
C ARG A 250 12.85 6.17 13.23
N MET A 251 11.60 5.74 13.41
CA MET A 251 10.66 6.47 14.25
C MET A 251 11.03 6.41 15.73
N ALA A 252 11.53 5.27 16.22
CA ALA A 252 12.04 5.12 17.58
C ALA A 252 13.19 6.08 17.91
N GLU A 253 14.11 6.24 16.97
CA GLU A 253 15.29 7.09 17.17
C GLU A 253 14.96 8.58 17.06
N GLY A 254 14.03 8.97 16.18
CA GLY A 254 13.70 10.37 15.94
C GLY A 254 12.41 10.85 16.63
N VAL A 255 11.29 10.20 16.33
CA VAL A 255 9.95 10.71 16.66
C VAL A 255 9.56 10.41 18.10
N TRP A 256 9.83 9.19 18.58
CA TRP A 256 9.42 8.75 19.92
C TRP A 256 10.33 9.23 21.05
N ARG A 257 11.40 9.97 20.71
CA ARG A 257 12.29 10.66 21.66
C ARG A 257 12.14 12.18 21.61
N ASP A 258 11.35 12.71 20.68
CA ASP A 258 11.12 14.14 20.60
C ASP A 258 10.36 14.62 21.85
N PRO A 259 10.88 15.62 22.59
CA PRO A 259 10.29 16.06 23.85
C PRO A 259 8.82 16.48 23.74
N GLU A 260 8.40 17.06 22.62
CA GLU A 260 7.00 17.46 22.42
C GLU A 260 6.08 16.24 22.28
N VAL A 261 6.58 15.18 21.64
CA VAL A 261 5.84 13.91 21.49
C VAL A 261 5.75 13.17 22.82
N VAL A 262 6.86 13.16 23.59
CA VAL A 262 6.88 12.60 24.94
C VAL A 262 5.89 13.33 25.84
N GLU A 263 5.90 14.67 25.83
CA GLU A 263 4.94 15.47 26.59
C GLU A 263 3.49 15.21 26.15
N ALA A 264 3.23 15.12 24.84
CA ALA A 264 1.91 14.79 24.32
C ALA A 264 1.41 13.42 24.80
N SER A 265 2.30 12.44 24.98
CA SER A 265 1.95 11.12 25.54
C SER A 265 1.53 11.13 27.00
N ALA A 266 1.96 12.14 27.76
CA ALA A 266 1.52 12.34 29.13
C ALA A 266 0.22 13.16 29.19
N ARG A 267 0.16 14.23 28.40
CA ARG A 267 -0.85 15.29 28.57
C ARG A 267 -2.03 15.20 27.62
N GLN A 268 -1.83 14.77 26.38
CA GLN A 268 -2.82 14.93 25.31
C GLN A 268 -3.53 13.63 24.93
N ALA A 269 -2.84 12.50 24.94
CA ALA A 269 -3.40 11.22 24.51
C ALA A 269 -2.83 10.04 25.30
N VAL A 270 -3.56 8.93 25.30
CA VAL A 270 -3.03 7.63 25.75
C VAL A 270 -2.34 6.99 24.55
N PHE A 271 -1.07 6.61 24.69
CA PHE A 271 -0.32 5.98 23.61
C PHE A 271 -0.39 4.47 23.78
N LEU A 272 -0.87 3.77 22.73
CA LEU A 272 -1.01 2.32 22.70
C LEU A 272 -0.03 1.74 21.67
N ALA A 273 0.87 0.87 22.11
CA ALA A 273 1.79 0.14 21.23
C ALA A 273 1.24 -1.25 20.90
N ILE A 274 1.01 -1.51 19.62
CA ILE A 274 0.55 -2.80 19.11
C ILE A 274 1.70 -3.44 18.33
N ASN A 275 2.28 -4.50 18.91
CA ASN A 275 3.29 -5.30 18.24
C ASN A 275 2.61 -6.35 17.36
N ARG A 276 2.88 -6.39 16.05
CA ARG A 276 2.47 -7.53 15.24
C ARG A 276 3.46 -8.68 15.43
N ARG A 277 3.15 -9.56 16.39
CA ARG A 277 3.75 -10.90 16.50
C ARG A 277 2.77 -11.93 15.97
N GLY A 278 3.03 -12.47 14.79
CA GLY A 278 2.24 -13.57 14.20
C GLY A 278 0.73 -13.27 14.14
N VAL A 279 -0.06 -14.28 13.78
CA VAL A 279 -1.54 -14.18 13.78
C VAL A 279 -2.11 -14.52 15.16
N ASP A 280 -1.36 -15.26 15.99
CA ASP A 280 -1.87 -15.84 17.25
C ASP A 280 -1.53 -15.06 18.52
N SER A 281 -0.82 -13.92 18.45
CA SER A 281 -0.64 -13.10 19.65
C SER A 281 -1.93 -12.33 19.99
N PRO A 282 -2.30 -12.16 21.27
CA PRO A 282 -3.42 -11.28 21.67
C PRO A 282 -3.31 -9.86 21.08
N ASN A 283 -2.08 -9.40 20.81
CA ASN A 283 -1.79 -8.12 20.16
C ASN A 283 -2.04 -8.10 18.65
N SER A 284 -2.14 -9.25 17.98
CA SER A 284 -2.54 -9.33 16.57
C SER A 284 -3.97 -8.84 16.35
N ALA A 285 -4.86 -9.06 17.33
CA ALA A 285 -6.26 -8.65 17.26
C ALA A 285 -6.41 -7.14 17.10
N GLY A 286 -5.55 -6.34 17.74
CA GLY A 286 -5.50 -4.89 17.55
C GLY A 286 -5.12 -4.50 16.12
N ALA A 287 -4.12 -5.17 15.54
CA ALA A 287 -3.72 -4.93 14.15
C ALA A 287 -4.80 -5.36 13.14
N VAL A 288 -5.50 -6.46 13.41
CA VAL A 288 -6.65 -6.93 12.63
C VAL A 288 -7.78 -5.91 12.68
N ARG A 289 -8.17 -5.47 13.88
CA ARG A 289 -9.23 -4.49 14.11
C ARG A 289 -8.98 -3.18 13.35
N LEU A 290 -7.74 -2.69 13.39
CA LEU A 290 -7.34 -1.47 12.70
C LEU A 290 -7.09 -1.67 11.18
N GLY A 291 -7.11 -2.92 10.70
CA GLY A 291 -6.85 -3.28 9.31
C GLY A 291 -5.46 -2.86 8.86
N VAL A 292 -4.46 -3.12 9.69
CA VAL A 292 -3.08 -2.70 9.45
C VAL A 292 -2.47 -3.47 8.30
N ARG A 293 -2.05 -2.74 7.27
CA ARG A 293 -1.49 -3.30 6.02
C ARG A 293 0.02 -3.20 5.93
N SER A 294 0.64 -2.30 6.67
CA SER A 294 2.08 -2.05 6.62
C SER A 294 2.55 -1.44 7.92
N TYR A 295 3.87 -1.40 8.13
CA TYR A 295 4.48 -0.85 9.33
C TYR A 295 5.49 0.24 9.00
N PRO A 296 5.63 1.25 9.87
CA PRO A 296 4.72 1.59 10.96
C PRO A 296 3.40 2.20 10.44
N GLN A 297 2.31 1.97 11.18
CA GLN A 297 1.03 2.67 10.99
C GLN A 297 0.56 3.28 12.30
N LEU A 298 -0.07 4.45 12.18
CA LEU A 298 -0.56 5.24 13.30
C LEU A 298 -2.03 5.54 13.10
N PHE A 299 -2.82 5.34 14.15
CA PHE A 299 -4.25 5.61 14.19
C PHE A 299 -4.57 6.44 15.42
N VAL A 300 -5.53 7.36 15.27
CA VAL A 300 -6.14 7.99 16.43
C VAL A 300 -7.50 7.35 16.65
N LEU A 301 -7.73 6.86 17.86
CA LEU A 301 -8.98 6.23 18.27
C LEU A 301 -9.67 7.09 19.32
N ASP A 302 -10.99 6.97 19.39
CA ASP A 302 -11.77 7.45 20.52
C ASP A 302 -11.55 6.54 21.76
N PRO A 303 -12.05 6.94 22.95
CA PRO A 303 -11.92 6.15 24.17
C PRO A 303 -12.59 4.77 24.11
N TRP A 304 -13.41 4.49 23.10
CA TRP A 304 -14.08 3.22 22.88
C TRP A 304 -13.41 2.36 21.80
N GLY A 305 -12.24 2.81 21.30
CA GLY A 305 -11.40 2.07 20.37
C GLY A 305 -11.83 2.21 18.91
N ARG A 306 -12.70 3.16 18.60
CA ARG A 306 -13.13 3.43 17.22
C ARG A 306 -12.19 4.42 16.55
N PRO A 307 -11.69 4.15 15.33
CA PRO A 307 -10.89 5.12 14.60
C PRO A 307 -11.63 6.44 14.42
N LEU A 308 -10.98 7.56 14.75
CA LEU A 308 -11.51 8.89 14.49
C LEU A 308 -11.27 9.26 13.03
N GLU A 309 -12.33 9.72 12.36
CA GLU A 309 -12.24 10.34 11.03
C GLU A 309 -11.79 11.80 11.18
N LEU A 310 -10.48 12.02 11.22
CA LEU A 310 -9.87 13.35 11.10
C LEU A 310 -9.76 13.74 9.61
N ARG A 311 -10.41 14.85 9.22
CA ARG A 311 -10.18 15.42 7.89
C ARG A 311 -8.74 15.94 7.83
N SER A 312 -7.87 15.27 7.09
CA SER A 312 -6.64 15.89 6.57
C SER A 312 -6.99 16.48 5.21
N GLY A 313 -6.55 17.72 4.92
CA GLY A 313 -6.87 18.44 3.68
C GLY A 313 -6.91 17.51 2.45
N ASP A 314 -8.04 17.56 1.76
CA ASP A 314 -8.37 16.97 0.45
C ASP A 314 -8.52 15.46 0.26
N THR A 315 -8.49 14.61 1.30
CA THR A 315 -8.88 13.19 1.10
C THR A 315 -9.79 12.64 2.19
N HIS A 316 -10.98 12.17 1.77
CA HIS A 316 -11.88 11.36 2.57
C HIS A 316 -11.26 9.98 2.81
N LEU A 317 -10.37 9.86 3.80
CA LEU A 317 -9.91 8.57 4.29
C LEU A 317 -10.78 8.17 5.48
N THR A 318 -11.59 7.13 5.32
CA THR A 318 -12.38 6.45 6.36
C THR A 318 -11.54 5.89 7.52
N ARG A 319 -10.21 5.99 7.46
CA ARG A 319 -9.27 5.83 8.57
C ARG A 319 -8.12 6.78 8.39
N VAL A 320 -7.94 7.71 9.32
CA VAL A 320 -6.83 8.68 9.24
C VAL A 320 -5.53 7.98 9.58
N ARG A 321 -4.74 7.75 8.55
CA ARG A 321 -3.33 7.45 8.73
C ARG A 321 -2.64 8.74 9.11
N VAL A 322 -2.15 8.78 10.35
CA VAL A 322 -1.33 9.90 10.79
C VAL A 322 0.02 9.79 10.08
N GLY A 323 0.52 10.92 9.55
CA GLY A 323 1.86 11.00 9.01
C GLY A 323 2.91 10.57 10.03
N ARG A 324 4.04 10.03 9.58
CA ARG A 324 5.07 9.46 10.47
C ARG A 324 5.95 10.53 11.14
N GLY A 325 5.78 11.81 10.81
CA GLY A 325 6.54 12.91 11.39
C GLY A 325 5.86 13.50 12.62
N LYS A 326 6.64 14.11 13.51
CA LYS A 326 6.13 14.72 14.74
C LYS A 326 5.01 15.73 14.52
N GLY A 327 5.13 16.60 13.51
CA GLY A 327 4.13 17.62 13.20
C GLY A 327 2.77 17.03 12.83
N SER A 328 2.78 15.93 12.07
CA SER A 328 1.55 15.18 11.74
C SER A 328 0.93 14.54 12.98
N ILE A 329 1.74 13.97 13.87
CA ILE A 329 1.26 13.35 15.12
C ILE A 329 0.62 14.38 16.03
N LEU A 330 1.34 15.45 16.36
CA LEU A 330 0.85 16.51 17.24
C LEU A 330 -0.38 17.21 16.63
N GLY A 331 -0.39 17.42 15.30
CA GLY A 331 -1.56 17.93 14.59
C GLY A 331 -2.78 17.02 14.71
N ALA A 332 -2.60 15.71 14.52
CA ALA A 332 -3.68 14.74 14.66
C ALA A 332 -4.22 14.66 16.09
N LEU A 333 -3.34 14.70 17.11
CA LEU A 333 -3.75 14.70 18.51
C LEU A 333 -4.59 15.94 18.88
N ARG A 334 -4.16 17.12 18.44
CA ARG A 334 -4.95 18.37 18.61
C ARG A 334 -6.31 18.27 17.94
N ALA A 335 -6.34 17.81 16.68
CA ALA A 335 -7.57 17.64 15.92
C ALA A 335 -8.52 16.61 16.53
N ALA A 336 -7.98 15.59 17.19
CA ALA A 336 -8.73 14.56 17.87
C ALA A 336 -9.32 15.04 19.19
N ALA A 337 -8.53 15.73 20.02
CA ALA A 337 -9.00 16.29 21.28
C ALA A 337 -10.24 17.18 21.09
N ALA A 338 -10.27 17.96 19.99
CA ALA A 338 -11.42 18.81 19.64
C ALA A 338 -12.68 18.04 19.19
N ARG A 339 -12.55 16.75 18.82
CA ARG A 339 -13.62 15.93 18.24
C ARG A 339 -14.02 14.74 19.11
N LEU A 340 -13.46 14.62 20.31
CA LEU A 340 -13.73 13.49 21.17
C LEU A 340 -15.21 13.42 21.55
N PRO A 341 -15.89 12.32 21.24
CA PRO A 341 -17.27 12.17 21.66
C PRO A 341 -17.32 12.01 23.18
N SER A 342 -18.30 12.65 23.81
CA SER A 342 -18.53 12.54 25.26
C SER A 342 -19.14 11.20 25.67
N ARG A 343 -19.73 10.48 24.70
CA ARG A 343 -20.39 9.18 24.86
C ARG A 343 -20.13 8.30 23.63
N PRO A 344 -20.15 6.96 23.77
CA PRO A 344 -20.06 6.10 22.60
C PRO A 344 -21.28 6.33 21.71
N ALA A 345 -21.14 6.16 20.39
CA ALA A 345 -22.32 6.15 19.52
C ALA A 345 -23.16 4.91 19.87
N PRO A 346 -24.50 5.02 19.82
CA PRO A 346 -25.35 3.86 20.06
C PRO A 346 -25.03 2.77 19.03
N LEU A 347 -25.01 1.53 19.51
CA LEU A 347 -24.94 0.37 18.63
C LEU A 347 -26.29 0.15 17.95
N PRO A 348 -26.32 -0.36 16.70
CA PRO A 348 -27.56 -0.82 16.10
C PRO A 348 -28.21 -1.90 16.96
N GLU A 349 -29.54 -2.00 16.93
CA GLU A 349 -30.25 -3.04 17.68
C GLU A 349 -29.78 -4.44 17.25
N LEU A 350 -29.63 -5.34 18.23
CA LEU A 350 -29.26 -6.72 17.96
C LEU A 350 -30.39 -7.44 17.19
N PRO A 351 -30.08 -8.10 16.05
CA PRO A 351 -31.01 -8.98 15.35
C PRO A 351 -31.71 -9.97 16.30
N GLY A 352 -32.98 -10.30 16.00
CA GLY A 352 -33.77 -11.23 16.81
C GLY A 352 -33.10 -12.59 17.03
N SER A 353 -32.40 -13.09 16.00
CA SER A 353 -31.61 -14.33 16.04
C SER A 353 -30.45 -14.32 17.05
N LEU A 354 -29.97 -13.13 17.43
CA LEU A 354 -28.86 -12.90 18.35
C LEU A 354 -29.31 -12.52 19.76
N ARG A 355 -30.58 -12.14 19.96
CA ARG A 355 -31.11 -11.79 21.28
C ARG A 355 -31.01 -12.99 22.24
N GLY A 356 -30.48 -12.74 23.43
CA GLY A 356 -30.28 -13.76 24.46
C GLY A 356 -29.11 -14.72 24.20
N LYS A 357 -28.38 -14.58 23.08
CA LYS A 357 -27.18 -15.39 22.79
C LYS A 357 -25.93 -14.88 23.50
N VAL A 358 -25.87 -13.56 23.70
CA VAL A 358 -24.85 -12.88 24.47
C VAL A 358 -25.53 -12.04 25.55
N GLY A 359 -24.94 -12.02 26.75
CA GLY A 359 -25.35 -11.12 27.82
C GLY A 359 -25.08 -9.66 27.47
N GLU A 360 -25.08 -8.79 28.48
CA GLU A 360 -24.81 -7.35 28.30
C GLU A 360 -23.46 -7.07 27.63
N ALA A 361 -22.45 -7.92 27.85
CA ALA A 361 -21.13 -7.79 27.25
C ALA A 361 -21.14 -7.82 25.70
N GLY A 362 -22.12 -8.49 25.08
CA GLY A 362 -22.29 -8.48 23.62
C GLY A 362 -22.83 -7.16 23.07
N ARG A 363 -23.26 -6.24 23.94
CA ARG A 363 -23.74 -4.88 23.62
C ARG A 363 -22.79 -3.81 24.14
N ASP A 364 -21.60 -4.19 24.61
CA ASP A 364 -20.61 -3.24 25.09
C ASP A 364 -20.22 -2.29 23.94
N PRO A 365 -20.18 -0.96 24.12
CA PRO A 365 -19.76 -0.05 23.06
C PRO A 365 -18.32 -0.27 22.58
N SER A 366 -17.46 -0.86 23.42
CA SER A 366 -16.10 -1.28 23.07
C SER A 366 -16.12 -2.50 22.15
N ALA A 367 -15.60 -2.33 20.93
CA ALA A 367 -15.47 -3.42 19.97
C ALA A 367 -14.60 -4.58 20.49
N CYS A 368 -13.57 -4.28 21.29
CA CYS A 368 -12.72 -5.30 21.92
C CYS A 368 -13.52 -6.20 22.85
N ARG A 369 -14.32 -5.60 23.74
CA ARG A 369 -15.12 -6.33 24.73
C ARG A 369 -16.24 -7.13 24.07
N ARG A 370 -16.91 -6.58 23.06
CA ARG A 370 -17.89 -7.36 22.28
C ARG A 370 -17.25 -8.56 21.60
N ALA A 371 -16.11 -8.36 20.93
CA ALA A 371 -15.41 -9.45 20.24
C ALA A 371 -15.00 -10.58 21.19
N ALA A 372 -14.58 -10.23 22.42
CA ALA A 372 -14.32 -11.19 23.47
C ALA A 372 -15.59 -11.94 23.91
N ALA A 373 -16.71 -11.23 24.08
CA ALA A 373 -18.00 -11.81 24.48
C ALA A 373 -18.58 -12.77 23.43
N TRP A 374 -18.37 -12.50 22.14
CA TRP A 374 -18.85 -13.38 21.07
C TRP A 374 -18.08 -14.70 20.99
N GLY A 375 -16.77 -14.70 21.28
CA GLY A 375 -15.89 -15.86 21.10
C GLY A 375 -16.45 -17.19 21.63
N PRO A 376 -16.83 -17.29 22.92
CA PRO A 376 -17.34 -18.53 23.52
C PRO A 376 -18.71 -19.02 23.02
N VAL A 377 -19.42 -18.21 22.22
CA VAL A 377 -20.77 -18.58 21.72
C VAL A 377 -20.79 -18.87 20.23
N LEU A 378 -19.78 -18.45 19.45
CA LEU A 378 -19.80 -18.55 17.98
C LEU A 378 -20.09 -19.97 17.48
N GLU A 379 -19.43 -20.98 18.05
CA GLU A 379 -19.61 -22.38 17.63
C GLU A 379 -21.02 -22.94 17.89
N ARG A 380 -21.75 -22.32 18.83
CA ARG A 380 -23.12 -22.71 19.18
C ARG A 380 -24.18 -21.96 18.38
N LEU A 381 -23.80 -20.93 17.62
CA LEU A 381 -24.71 -20.19 16.77
C LEU A 381 -25.10 -21.02 15.55
N SER A 382 -26.36 -20.90 15.13
CA SER A 382 -26.82 -21.46 13.87
C SER A 382 -26.24 -20.68 12.69
N THR A 383 -26.20 -21.28 11.50
CA THR A 383 -25.73 -20.59 10.29
C THR A 383 -26.46 -19.25 10.05
N PRO A 384 -27.81 -19.16 10.13
CA PRO A 384 -28.48 -17.86 10.00
C PRO A 384 -28.04 -16.84 11.06
N ALA A 385 -27.86 -17.26 12.32
CA ALA A 385 -27.39 -16.35 13.37
C ALA A 385 -25.94 -15.87 13.14
N LEU A 386 -25.06 -16.72 12.63
CA LEU A 386 -23.70 -16.32 12.24
C LEU A 386 -23.73 -15.30 11.09
N ILE A 387 -24.60 -15.47 10.10
CA ILE A 387 -24.77 -14.52 9.00
C ILE A 387 -25.28 -13.18 9.52
N ASP A 388 -26.29 -13.18 10.39
CA ASP A 388 -26.81 -11.96 11.02
C ASP A 388 -25.74 -11.26 11.86
N LEU A 389 -24.92 -12.02 12.61
CA LEU A 389 -23.81 -11.47 13.38
C LEU A 389 -22.74 -10.86 12.47
N TYR A 390 -22.40 -11.51 11.36
CA TYR A 390 -21.43 -11.00 10.41
C TYR A 390 -21.85 -9.65 9.81
N ARG A 391 -23.16 -9.47 9.54
CA ARG A 391 -23.72 -8.24 8.97
C ARG A 391 -23.92 -7.14 10.02
N TRP A 392 -24.26 -7.52 11.25
CA TRP A 392 -24.48 -6.58 12.36
C TRP A 392 -23.18 -6.05 12.96
N GLU A 393 -22.19 -6.92 13.14
CA GLU A 393 -20.93 -6.53 13.77
C GLU A 393 -20.02 -5.80 12.76
N THR A 394 -19.36 -4.75 13.23
CA THR A 394 -18.39 -3.98 12.43
C THR A 394 -16.95 -4.30 12.82
N ASP A 395 -16.74 -4.94 13.98
CA ASP A 395 -15.44 -5.39 14.43
C ASP A 395 -14.84 -6.48 13.52
N ALA A 396 -13.67 -6.20 12.96
CA ALA A 396 -13.01 -7.11 12.04
C ALA A 396 -12.57 -8.44 12.70
N VAL A 397 -12.22 -8.43 14.00
CA VAL A 397 -11.81 -9.66 14.70
C VAL A 397 -12.99 -10.60 14.83
N THR A 398 -14.15 -10.08 15.25
CA THR A 398 -15.39 -10.88 15.29
C THR A 398 -15.75 -11.41 13.91
N ARG A 399 -15.71 -10.57 12.87
CA ARG A 399 -16.07 -10.99 11.51
C ARG A 399 -15.13 -12.05 10.94
N VAL A 400 -13.82 -11.93 11.17
CA VAL A 400 -12.84 -12.98 10.83
C VAL A 400 -13.22 -14.29 11.50
N ARG A 401 -13.50 -14.29 12.81
CA ARG A 401 -13.90 -15.51 13.54
C ARG A 401 -15.21 -16.09 13.02
N VAL A 402 -16.21 -15.25 12.75
CA VAL A 402 -17.49 -15.69 12.17
C VAL A 402 -17.28 -16.36 10.82
N VAL A 403 -16.45 -15.76 9.95
CA VAL A 403 -16.10 -16.33 8.64
C VAL A 403 -15.39 -17.68 8.80
N SER A 404 -14.45 -17.81 9.74
CA SER A 404 -13.78 -19.08 10.05
C SER A 404 -14.76 -20.17 10.51
N VAL A 405 -15.72 -19.83 11.38
CA VAL A 405 -16.74 -20.78 11.85
C VAL A 405 -17.67 -21.19 10.70
N LEU A 406 -18.08 -20.21 9.88
CA LEU A 406 -18.90 -20.45 8.70
C LEU A 406 -18.18 -21.32 7.66
N ALA A 407 -16.86 -21.25 7.56
CA ALA A 407 -16.07 -22.05 6.60
C ALA A 407 -16.37 -23.55 6.72
N GLY A 408 -16.45 -24.07 7.96
CA GLY A 408 -16.71 -25.48 8.28
C GLY A 408 -18.19 -25.91 8.27
N ARG A 409 -19.14 -25.01 7.95
CA ARG A 409 -20.58 -25.33 7.90
C ARG A 409 -21.02 -25.70 6.48
N GLU A 410 -21.98 -26.61 6.33
CA GLU A 410 -22.60 -26.80 5.02
C GLU A 410 -23.27 -25.52 4.51
N GLY A 411 -23.16 -25.27 3.20
CA GLY A 411 -23.58 -24.01 2.58
C GLY A 411 -24.86 -24.12 1.75
N GLY A 412 -25.74 -23.12 1.92
CA GLY A 412 -26.79 -22.74 0.98
C GLY A 412 -26.48 -21.40 0.27
N PRO A 413 -27.40 -20.88 -0.57
CA PRO A 413 -27.18 -19.65 -1.35
C PRO A 413 -26.80 -18.42 -0.53
N GLU A 414 -27.36 -18.27 0.67
CA GLU A 414 -27.04 -17.16 1.58
C GLU A 414 -25.56 -17.16 2.01
N LEU A 415 -24.96 -18.33 2.18
CA LEU A 415 -23.55 -18.42 2.53
C LEU A 415 -22.64 -17.97 1.38
N GLY A 416 -23.04 -18.24 0.13
CA GLY A 416 -22.38 -17.68 -1.05
C GLY A 416 -22.45 -16.15 -1.09
N ARG A 417 -23.57 -15.54 -0.67
CA ARG A 417 -23.68 -14.08 -0.54
C ARG A 417 -22.73 -13.54 0.52
N VAL A 418 -22.62 -14.20 1.68
CA VAL A 418 -21.67 -13.81 2.72
C VAL A 418 -20.22 -13.89 2.23
N TRP A 419 -19.86 -14.89 1.42
CA TRP A 419 -18.55 -14.95 0.79
C TRP A 419 -18.31 -13.77 -0.15
N ALA A 420 -19.28 -13.43 -1.01
CA ALA A 420 -19.18 -12.26 -1.87
C ALA A 420 -19.09 -10.94 -1.08
N GLU A 421 -19.81 -10.82 0.04
CA GLU A 421 -19.72 -9.68 0.97
C GLU A 421 -18.33 -9.62 1.64
N THR A 422 -17.82 -10.76 2.11
CA THR A 422 -16.50 -10.90 2.76
C THR A 422 -15.39 -10.48 1.85
N LEU A 423 -15.44 -10.87 0.57
CA LEU A 423 -14.47 -10.47 -0.45
C LEU A 423 -14.48 -8.97 -0.77
N ARG A 424 -15.59 -8.28 -0.53
CA ARG A 424 -15.73 -6.82 -0.70
C ARG A 424 -15.42 -6.04 0.57
N ASP A 425 -15.05 -6.71 1.66
CA ASP A 425 -14.87 -6.03 2.92
C ASP A 425 -13.73 -5.00 2.90
N ALA A 426 -13.92 -3.88 3.59
CA ALA A 426 -12.89 -2.85 3.68
C ALA A 426 -11.64 -3.32 4.47
N ASN A 427 -11.78 -4.34 5.32
CA ASN A 427 -10.71 -4.93 6.11
C ASN A 427 -10.08 -6.14 5.42
N ASP A 428 -8.77 -6.09 5.19
CA ASP A 428 -8.02 -7.12 4.46
C ASP A 428 -7.99 -8.46 5.18
N TYR A 429 -8.02 -8.46 6.52
CA TYR A 429 -8.05 -9.69 7.30
C TYR A 429 -9.39 -10.41 7.17
N VAL A 430 -10.49 -9.66 7.09
CA VAL A 430 -11.83 -10.21 6.84
C VAL A 430 -11.88 -10.81 5.43
N ARG A 431 -11.38 -10.08 4.43
CA ARG A 431 -11.22 -10.59 3.05
C ARG A 431 -10.37 -11.86 3.00
N TRP A 432 -9.26 -11.88 3.73
CA TRP A 432 -8.37 -13.04 3.82
C TRP A 432 -9.05 -14.27 4.42
N ALA A 433 -9.75 -14.09 5.53
CA ALA A 433 -10.54 -15.16 6.15
C ALA A 433 -11.59 -15.71 5.17
N GLY A 434 -12.21 -14.83 4.37
CA GLY A 434 -13.14 -15.24 3.31
C GLY A 434 -12.48 -16.08 2.24
N LEU A 435 -11.30 -15.68 1.78
CA LEU A 435 -10.53 -16.43 0.79
C LEU A 435 -10.09 -17.80 1.29
N ASP A 436 -9.68 -17.88 2.56
CA ASP A 436 -9.30 -19.17 3.14
C ASP A 436 -10.52 -20.07 3.34
N ALA A 437 -11.65 -19.52 3.82
CA ALA A 437 -12.91 -20.24 3.92
C ALA A 437 -13.38 -20.80 2.57
N ILE A 438 -13.25 -19.99 1.51
CA ILE A 438 -13.52 -20.38 0.13
C ILE A 438 -12.56 -21.50 -0.32
N ALA A 439 -11.26 -21.36 -0.07
CA ALA A 439 -10.24 -22.35 -0.46
C ALA A 439 -10.41 -23.72 0.23
N GLN A 440 -10.92 -23.73 1.47
CA GLN A 440 -11.20 -24.96 2.21
C GLN A 440 -12.36 -25.78 1.60
N ARG A 441 -13.25 -25.15 0.81
CA ARG A 441 -14.45 -25.79 0.24
C ARG A 441 -14.21 -26.41 -1.13
N ARG A 442 -13.27 -27.35 -1.19
CA ARG A 442 -12.81 -28.04 -2.41
C ARG A 442 -13.93 -28.60 -3.30
N GLU A 443 -15.04 -29.03 -2.72
CA GLU A 443 -16.07 -29.82 -3.40
C GLU A 443 -17.01 -29.04 -4.32
N ARG A 444 -17.10 -27.70 -4.22
CA ARG A 444 -18.10 -26.91 -4.99
C ARG A 444 -17.51 -25.88 -5.95
N GLY A 445 -16.21 -25.92 -6.23
CA GLY A 445 -15.58 -25.05 -7.23
C GLY A 445 -15.70 -23.56 -6.89
N PRO A 446 -15.03 -23.06 -5.83
CA PRO A 446 -15.01 -21.65 -5.40
C PRO A 446 -14.38 -20.66 -6.41
N SER A 447 -13.98 -21.13 -7.58
CA SER A 447 -13.21 -20.38 -8.54
C SER A 447 -13.99 -19.24 -9.17
N ARG A 448 -15.32 -19.32 -9.32
CA ARG A 448 -16.05 -18.26 -10.03
C ARG A 448 -16.00 -16.92 -9.29
N GLU A 449 -16.23 -16.90 -7.98
CA GLU A 449 -16.21 -15.66 -7.19
C GLU A 449 -14.78 -15.12 -7.00
N VAL A 450 -13.80 -16.02 -6.81
CA VAL A 450 -12.37 -15.67 -6.72
C VAL A 450 -11.89 -15.06 -8.03
N ILE A 451 -12.22 -15.68 -9.16
CA ILE A 451 -11.88 -15.20 -10.49
C ILE A 451 -12.60 -13.88 -10.77
N ALA A 452 -13.90 -13.77 -10.50
CA ALA A 452 -14.64 -12.53 -10.70
C ALA A 452 -14.07 -11.36 -9.86
N LEU A 453 -13.57 -11.64 -8.65
CA LEU A 453 -12.89 -10.62 -7.84
C LEU A 453 -11.52 -10.25 -8.42
N LEU A 454 -10.74 -11.24 -8.87
CA LEU A 454 -9.47 -11.00 -9.55
C LEU A 454 -9.64 -10.20 -10.82
N GLU A 455 -10.60 -10.57 -11.68
CA GLU A 455 -10.96 -9.85 -12.90
C GLU A 455 -11.33 -8.40 -12.57
N ARG A 456 -12.14 -8.18 -11.54
CA ARG A 456 -12.50 -6.83 -11.09
C ARG A 456 -11.28 -6.01 -10.65
N ILE A 457 -10.37 -6.63 -9.89
CA ILE A 457 -9.12 -5.97 -9.46
C ILE A 457 -8.19 -5.74 -10.66
N ALA A 458 -8.23 -6.62 -11.66
CA ALA A 458 -7.43 -6.57 -12.88
C ALA A 458 -8.07 -5.74 -14.00
N GLN A 459 -9.16 -5.01 -13.75
CA GLN A 459 -9.84 -4.23 -14.77
C GLN A 459 -8.92 -3.17 -15.41
N PRO A 460 -9.09 -2.89 -16.72
CA PRO A 460 -8.40 -1.79 -17.40
C PRO A 460 -8.72 -0.46 -16.70
N GLY A 461 -7.75 0.08 -15.95
CA GLY A 461 -7.93 1.27 -15.12
C GLY A 461 -7.42 1.12 -13.69
N ALA A 462 -7.16 -0.11 -13.22
CA ALA A 462 -6.51 -0.33 -11.94
C ALA A 462 -5.14 0.36 -11.90
N THR A 463 -4.93 1.24 -10.91
CA THR A 463 -3.67 1.98 -10.80
C THR A 463 -2.53 1.06 -10.39
N ARG A 464 -1.31 1.48 -10.74
CA ARG A 464 -0.09 0.77 -10.34
C ARG A 464 -0.02 0.59 -8.82
N GLU A 465 -0.40 1.58 -8.00
CA GLU A 465 -0.44 1.40 -6.54
C GLU A 465 -1.46 0.35 -6.07
N GLN A 466 -2.61 0.25 -6.73
CA GLN A 466 -3.64 -0.75 -6.39
C GLN A 466 -3.13 -2.18 -6.64
N LEU A 467 -2.41 -2.39 -7.74
CA LEU A 467 -1.85 -3.68 -8.13
C LEU A 467 -0.55 -4.02 -7.36
N GLN A 468 0.28 -3.01 -7.07
CA GLN A 468 1.62 -3.21 -6.51
C GLN A 468 1.69 -3.35 -5.00
N ASN A 469 0.63 -3.06 -4.25
CA ASN A 469 0.66 -3.24 -2.80
C ASN A 469 0.83 -4.74 -2.45
N PRO A 470 1.99 -5.20 -1.96
CA PRO A 470 2.23 -6.63 -1.69
C PRO A 470 1.38 -7.17 -0.53
N ASN A 471 0.71 -6.27 0.19
CA ASN A 471 -0.25 -6.58 1.25
C ASN A 471 -1.70 -6.48 0.76
N ASN A 472 -1.93 -6.46 -0.56
CA ASN A 472 -3.28 -6.51 -1.11
C ASN A 472 -3.80 -7.96 -1.13
N VAL A 473 -5.12 -8.05 -1.09
CA VAL A 473 -5.89 -9.30 -1.26
C VAL A 473 -5.56 -10.03 -2.56
N MET A 474 -4.92 -9.38 -3.53
CA MET A 474 -4.46 -10.01 -4.77
C MET A 474 -3.43 -11.11 -4.52
N GLY A 475 -2.43 -10.90 -3.67
CA GLY A 475 -1.45 -11.95 -3.35
C GLY A 475 -2.11 -13.20 -2.79
N ASP A 476 -3.16 -13.02 -1.97
CA ASP A 476 -3.93 -14.12 -1.40
C ASP A 476 -4.89 -14.77 -2.39
N LEU A 477 -5.56 -13.98 -3.22
CA LEU A 477 -6.39 -14.49 -4.32
C LEU A 477 -5.57 -15.39 -5.24
N ILE A 478 -4.38 -14.93 -5.63
CA ILE A 478 -3.45 -15.69 -6.46
C ILE A 478 -2.99 -16.97 -5.75
N ARG A 479 -2.63 -16.90 -4.46
CA ARG A 479 -2.28 -18.11 -3.67
C ARG A 479 -3.46 -19.08 -3.53
N THR A 480 -4.69 -18.59 -3.52
CA THR A 480 -5.88 -19.46 -3.55
C THR A 480 -5.99 -20.16 -4.90
N LEU A 481 -5.74 -19.47 -6.02
CA LEU A 481 -5.66 -20.10 -7.34
C LEU A 481 -4.48 -21.07 -7.50
N GLU A 482 -3.35 -20.82 -6.84
CA GLU A 482 -2.22 -21.76 -6.75
C GLU A 482 -2.65 -23.09 -6.10
N ARG A 483 -3.46 -23.02 -5.03
CA ARG A 483 -4.02 -24.20 -4.34
C ARG A 483 -5.20 -24.85 -5.10
N MET A 484 -5.87 -24.07 -5.95
CA MET A 484 -7.10 -24.45 -6.66
C MET A 484 -7.06 -23.96 -8.10
N PRO A 485 -6.26 -24.59 -8.97
CA PRO A 485 -6.14 -24.18 -10.36
C PRO A 485 -7.50 -24.32 -11.07
N ASP A 486 -7.92 -23.25 -11.74
CA ASP A 486 -9.13 -23.23 -12.58
C ASP A 486 -8.79 -22.58 -13.94
N PRO A 487 -9.11 -23.24 -15.08
CA PRO A 487 -8.84 -22.71 -16.42
C PRO A 487 -9.37 -21.30 -16.67
N ARG A 488 -10.50 -20.93 -16.06
CA ARG A 488 -11.08 -19.58 -16.22
C ARG A 488 -10.19 -18.49 -15.62
N ALA A 489 -9.25 -18.85 -14.74
CA ALA A 489 -8.30 -17.91 -14.17
C ALA A 489 -7.10 -17.62 -15.10
N GLU A 490 -6.95 -18.35 -16.20
CA GLU A 490 -5.80 -18.23 -17.11
C GLU A 490 -5.61 -16.79 -17.59
N GLU A 491 -6.66 -16.19 -18.14
CA GLU A 491 -6.59 -14.85 -18.73
C GLU A 491 -6.13 -13.80 -17.72
N VAL A 492 -6.73 -13.81 -16.51
CA VAL A 492 -6.37 -12.84 -15.46
C VAL A 492 -4.98 -13.08 -14.89
N LEU A 493 -4.54 -14.33 -14.74
CA LEU A 493 -3.19 -14.65 -14.27
C LEU A 493 -2.12 -14.28 -15.31
N VAL A 494 -2.39 -14.53 -16.59
CA VAL A 494 -1.54 -14.12 -17.72
C VAL A 494 -1.41 -12.60 -17.76
N TRP A 495 -2.54 -11.89 -17.64
CA TRP A 495 -2.57 -10.44 -17.59
C TRP A 495 -1.74 -9.91 -16.41
N LEU A 496 -1.89 -10.51 -15.22
CA LEU A 496 -1.15 -10.14 -14.02
C LEU A 496 0.36 -10.30 -14.22
N VAL A 497 0.83 -11.43 -14.74
CA VAL A 497 2.28 -11.65 -14.98
C VAL A 497 2.84 -10.66 -16.00
N ARG A 498 2.07 -10.30 -17.04
CA ARG A 498 2.51 -9.30 -18.02
C ARG A 498 2.55 -7.89 -17.47
N ARG A 499 1.61 -7.53 -16.60
CA ARG A 499 1.42 -6.17 -16.10
C ARG A 499 2.23 -5.87 -14.84
N LEU A 500 2.41 -6.86 -13.98
CA LEU A 500 3.20 -6.72 -12.77
C LEU A 500 4.68 -6.72 -13.15
N GLU A 501 5.41 -5.71 -12.69
CA GLU A 501 6.87 -5.73 -12.76
C GLU A 501 7.40 -6.96 -12.00
N LEU A 502 8.46 -7.58 -12.54
CA LEU A 502 9.10 -8.79 -11.99
C LEU A 502 9.69 -8.62 -10.57
N ARG A 503 9.55 -7.44 -9.97
CA ARG A 503 10.01 -7.09 -8.63
C ARG A 503 8.93 -7.23 -7.56
N ASN A 504 7.73 -7.69 -7.91
CA ASN A 504 6.60 -7.82 -7.00
C ASN A 504 6.39 -9.26 -6.51
N SER A 505 6.21 -9.47 -5.21
CA SER A 505 5.87 -10.78 -4.62
C SER A 505 4.59 -11.38 -5.19
N ASN A 506 3.63 -10.54 -5.61
CA ASN A 506 2.41 -10.97 -6.30
C ASN A 506 2.71 -11.55 -7.68
N CYS A 507 3.74 -11.06 -8.38
CA CYS A 507 4.16 -11.62 -9.66
C CYS A 507 4.74 -13.03 -9.46
N ALA A 508 5.55 -13.23 -8.42
CA ALA A 508 6.04 -14.57 -8.06
C ALA A 508 4.89 -15.53 -7.70
N ALA A 509 3.88 -15.05 -6.97
CA ALA A 509 2.68 -15.84 -6.70
C ALA A 509 1.91 -16.16 -7.99
N ALA A 510 1.79 -15.20 -8.92
CA ALA A 510 1.06 -15.38 -10.17
C ALA A 510 1.73 -16.42 -11.06
N VAL A 511 3.07 -16.41 -11.10
CA VAL A 511 3.87 -17.43 -11.78
C VAL A 511 3.66 -18.81 -11.17
N ARG A 512 3.63 -18.95 -9.84
CA ARG A 512 3.31 -20.24 -9.20
C ARG A 512 1.89 -20.70 -9.50
N ALA A 513 0.92 -19.78 -9.47
CA ALA A 513 -0.47 -20.09 -9.82
C ALA A 513 -0.59 -20.53 -11.29
N LEU A 514 0.07 -19.86 -12.24
CA LEU A 514 0.16 -20.28 -13.63
C LEU A 514 0.81 -21.66 -13.79
N SER A 515 1.84 -21.95 -12.99
CA SER A 515 2.53 -23.25 -13.02
C SER A 515 1.64 -24.37 -12.50
N ALA A 516 0.91 -24.14 -11.40
CA ALA A 516 -0.09 -25.05 -10.88
C ALA A 516 -1.24 -25.25 -11.89
N LEU A 517 -1.64 -24.16 -12.57
CA LEU A 517 -2.65 -24.21 -13.62
C LEU A 517 -2.18 -25.02 -14.82
N TRP A 518 -0.94 -24.84 -15.29
CA TRP A 518 -0.36 -25.66 -16.36
C TRP A 518 -0.34 -27.15 -16.03
N LYS A 519 0.01 -27.53 -14.79
CA LYS A 519 -0.03 -28.95 -14.35
C LYS A 519 -1.42 -29.56 -14.48
N ALA A 520 -2.45 -28.81 -14.10
CA ALA A 520 -3.83 -29.27 -14.18
C ALA A 520 -4.39 -29.17 -15.61
N HIS A 521 -3.99 -28.14 -16.35
CA HIS A 521 -4.54 -27.73 -17.64
C HIS A 521 -3.44 -27.09 -18.52
N PRO A 522 -2.67 -27.88 -19.28
CA PRO A 522 -1.63 -27.35 -20.14
C PRO A 522 -2.19 -26.38 -21.20
N SER A 523 -1.67 -25.15 -21.25
CA SER A 523 -2.06 -24.11 -22.20
C SER A 523 -0.84 -23.44 -22.85
N ALA A 524 -0.84 -23.36 -24.18
CA ALA A 524 0.22 -22.72 -24.95
C ALA A 524 0.46 -21.26 -24.52
N GLU A 525 -0.59 -20.56 -24.08
CA GLU A 525 -0.48 -19.18 -23.59
C GLU A 525 0.26 -19.11 -22.26
N ILE A 526 -0.02 -20.03 -21.33
CA ILE A 526 0.70 -20.11 -20.05
C ILE A 526 2.19 -20.35 -20.30
N ARG A 527 2.52 -21.31 -21.17
CA ARG A 527 3.91 -21.58 -21.58
C ARG A 527 4.58 -20.32 -22.13
N ARG A 528 3.93 -19.66 -23.09
CA ARG A 528 4.45 -18.44 -23.74
C ARG A 528 4.71 -17.33 -22.73
N VAL A 529 3.82 -17.14 -21.76
CA VAL A 529 3.93 -16.09 -20.73
C VAL A 529 5.08 -16.39 -19.75
N LEU A 530 5.28 -17.64 -19.36
CA LEU A 530 6.41 -18.04 -18.53
C LEU A 530 7.75 -17.86 -19.28
N GLU A 531 7.82 -18.22 -20.56
CA GLU A 531 8.99 -17.96 -21.40
C GLU A 531 9.25 -16.45 -21.59
N GLU A 532 8.21 -15.64 -21.85
CA GLU A 532 8.30 -14.17 -21.93
C GLU A 532 8.79 -13.55 -20.61
N ALA A 533 8.32 -14.08 -19.48
CA ALA A 533 8.76 -13.64 -18.16
C ALA A 533 10.26 -13.93 -17.94
N LEU A 534 10.78 -15.04 -18.46
CA LEU A 534 12.21 -15.37 -18.40
C LEU A 534 13.07 -14.40 -19.21
N ASP A 535 12.61 -13.96 -20.37
CA ASP A 535 13.35 -13.00 -21.20
C ASP A 535 13.48 -11.65 -20.49
N LYS A 536 12.42 -11.20 -19.80
CA LYS A 536 12.41 -9.93 -19.07
C LYS A 536 13.32 -9.92 -17.82
N THR A 537 13.90 -11.06 -17.43
CA THR A 537 14.76 -11.17 -16.23
C THR A 537 16.22 -10.79 -16.46
N THR A 538 16.65 -10.51 -17.69
CA THR A 538 18.07 -10.33 -18.06
C THR A 538 18.77 -9.13 -17.46
N ASP A 539 18.06 -8.05 -17.13
CA ASP A 539 18.72 -6.76 -16.87
C ASP A 539 18.68 -6.34 -15.39
N ASN A 540 18.22 -7.21 -14.50
CA ASN A 540 18.11 -6.92 -13.07
C ASN A 540 18.67 -8.05 -12.24
N ALA A 541 19.95 -7.94 -11.85
CA ALA A 541 20.64 -8.86 -10.95
C ALA A 541 19.86 -9.16 -9.65
N TRP A 542 18.98 -8.23 -9.25
CA TRP A 542 18.15 -8.29 -8.05
C TRP A 542 16.70 -8.75 -8.24
N ALA A 543 16.31 -9.28 -9.41
CA ALA A 543 15.01 -9.93 -9.53
C ALA A 543 14.86 -10.93 -8.38
N TYR A 544 13.81 -10.72 -7.57
CA TYR A 544 13.58 -11.37 -6.27
C TYR A 544 13.90 -12.86 -6.41
N GLU A 545 14.78 -13.40 -5.56
CA GLU A 545 15.14 -14.83 -5.59
C GLU A 545 13.89 -15.73 -5.64
N HIS A 546 12.86 -15.36 -4.88
CA HIS A 546 11.55 -16.02 -4.88
C HIS A 546 10.84 -16.02 -6.24
N PHE A 547 10.97 -14.94 -7.03
CA PHE A 547 10.40 -14.86 -8.38
C PHE A 547 11.14 -15.80 -9.33
N MET A 548 12.47 -15.77 -9.33
CA MET A 548 13.27 -16.65 -10.19
C MET A 548 13.08 -18.11 -9.84
N THR A 549 13.04 -18.45 -8.55
CA THR A 549 12.75 -19.81 -8.08
C THR A 549 11.37 -20.26 -8.55
N ALA A 550 10.34 -19.41 -8.40
CA ALA A 550 9.00 -19.72 -8.90
C ALA A 550 8.96 -19.90 -10.42
N LEU A 551 9.66 -19.04 -11.17
CA LEU A 551 9.70 -19.07 -12.63
C LEU A 551 10.41 -20.30 -13.17
N LEU A 552 11.58 -20.62 -12.62
CA LEU A 552 12.33 -21.82 -13.01
C LEU A 552 11.59 -23.10 -12.61
N ALA A 553 10.92 -23.12 -11.46
CA ALA A 553 10.04 -24.22 -11.09
C ALA A 553 8.90 -24.38 -12.12
N GLY A 554 8.24 -23.28 -12.50
CA GLY A 554 7.20 -23.30 -13.53
C GLY A 554 7.68 -23.80 -14.87
N LEU A 555 8.81 -23.28 -15.37
CA LEU A 555 9.41 -23.74 -16.62
C LEU A 555 9.88 -25.19 -16.55
N SER A 556 10.24 -25.69 -15.37
CA SER A 556 10.63 -27.09 -15.20
C SER A 556 9.46 -28.03 -15.53
N GLU A 557 8.27 -27.65 -15.12
CA GLU A 557 7.02 -28.38 -15.38
C GLU A 557 6.58 -28.26 -16.84
N VAL A 558 6.83 -27.11 -17.47
CA VAL A 558 6.48 -26.86 -18.89
C VAL A 558 7.44 -27.60 -19.83
N HIS A 559 8.74 -27.61 -19.51
CA HIS A 559 9.78 -28.21 -20.36
C HIS A 559 10.07 -29.67 -20.01
N GLY A 560 9.64 -30.16 -18.85
CA GLY A 560 9.98 -31.51 -18.36
C GLY A 560 11.45 -31.64 -17.94
N THR A 561 12.08 -30.56 -17.46
CA THR A 561 13.50 -30.52 -17.04
C THR A 561 13.62 -29.80 -15.71
N ASP A 562 14.22 -30.41 -14.68
CA ASP A 562 14.33 -29.79 -13.35
C ASP A 562 15.42 -28.70 -13.31
N TYR A 563 15.05 -27.47 -13.66
CA TYR A 563 15.95 -26.31 -13.61
C TYR A 563 16.28 -25.86 -12.18
N THR A 564 15.52 -26.29 -11.18
CA THR A 564 15.70 -25.83 -9.78
C THR A 564 16.94 -26.43 -9.12
N ARG A 565 17.50 -27.51 -9.70
CA ARG A 565 18.74 -28.16 -9.24
C ARG A 565 20.01 -27.57 -9.86
N LEU A 566 19.87 -26.73 -10.88
CA LEU A 566 21.00 -26.15 -11.60
C LEU A 566 21.40 -24.81 -10.97
N PRO A 567 22.68 -24.40 -11.06
CA PRO A 567 23.07 -23.03 -10.78
C PRO A 567 22.21 -22.05 -11.57
N ARG A 568 21.82 -20.93 -10.98
CA ARG A 568 20.83 -20.00 -11.58
C ARG A 568 21.15 -19.61 -13.03
N GLU A 569 22.42 -19.31 -13.33
CA GLU A 569 22.86 -18.93 -14.68
C GLU A 569 22.71 -20.09 -15.68
N GLU A 570 23.06 -21.29 -15.25
CA GLU A 570 22.88 -22.53 -16.02
C GLU A 570 21.39 -22.81 -16.27
N ALA A 571 20.58 -22.72 -15.22
CA ALA A 571 19.13 -22.91 -15.26
C ALA A 571 18.48 -21.98 -16.28
N VAL A 572 18.82 -20.69 -16.24
CA VAL A 572 18.31 -19.68 -17.19
C VAL A 572 18.78 -19.98 -18.62
N ARG A 573 20.07 -20.33 -18.80
CA ARG A 573 20.62 -20.65 -20.12
C ARG A 573 19.94 -21.87 -20.75
N GLN A 574 19.80 -22.95 -19.98
CA GLN A 574 19.13 -24.17 -20.45
C GLN A 574 17.64 -23.94 -20.70
N ALA A 575 16.94 -23.21 -19.82
CA ALA A 575 15.55 -22.86 -20.02
C ALA A 575 15.31 -22.04 -21.30
N ARG A 576 16.23 -21.13 -21.65
CA ARG A 576 16.20 -20.41 -22.94
C ARG A 576 16.46 -21.32 -24.14
N ALA A 577 17.43 -22.23 -24.04
CA ALA A 577 17.74 -23.18 -25.10
C ALA A 577 16.55 -24.10 -25.41
N ALA A 578 15.82 -24.54 -24.38
CA ALA A 578 14.64 -25.39 -24.51
C ALA A 578 13.47 -24.75 -25.29
N ARG A 579 13.43 -23.41 -25.38
CA ARG A 579 12.44 -22.67 -26.19
C ARG A 579 12.66 -22.86 -27.68
N GLY A 580 13.92 -22.89 -28.14
CA GLY A 580 14.29 -22.91 -29.55
C GLY A 580 14.36 -24.30 -30.20
N GLY A 581 14.06 -25.36 -29.45
CA GLY A 581 14.22 -26.75 -29.89
C GLY A 581 12.95 -27.44 -30.44
N ARG A 582 11.93 -26.70 -30.89
CA ARG A 582 10.72 -27.28 -31.50
C ARG A 582 10.35 -26.62 -32.81
#